data_AF-A0A1X7KQK5-F1
#
_entry.id   AF-A0A1X7KQK5-F1
#
_cell.length_a   1.000
_cell.length_b   1.000
_cell.length_c   1.000
_cell.angle_alpha   90.00
_cell.angle_beta   90.00
_cell.angle_gamma   90.00
#
_symmetry.space_group_name_H-M   'P 1'
#
loop_
_entity.id
_entity.type
_entity.pdbx_description
1 polymer ?
#
loop_
_entity_poly.entity_id
_entity_poly.type
_entity_poly.pdbx_seq_one_letter_code
_entity_poly.pdbx_strand_id
1 'polypeptide(L)'
;MDMILEEMSKTDSVIWATPLYHYGMTAMLKAVMERTLPSVDPHIIKEGDTYGHPMRGENPYPRTLLFSNCGFPEFNHFDGLISQFKCLFRGNEDALAEVILRPAGELLKVPVPELQAQIGWYYEALERAGREFVSQGKISPEVHETLKKDLMPTELFVSMANEHWDRCLENSKRP
;
A
#
# COMPACT_ATOMS: atom_id res chain seq x y z
N MET A 1 -23.07 4.82 -2.56
CA MET A 1 -22.07 4.02 -1.82
C MET A 1 -22.38 2.54 -1.92
N ASP A 2 -23.65 2.14 -1.96
CA ASP A 2 -24.07 0.77 -2.30
C ASP A 2 -23.42 0.27 -3.59
N MET A 3 -23.27 1.15 -4.59
CA MET A 3 -22.51 0.87 -5.82
C MET A 3 -21.07 0.39 -5.57
N ILE A 4 -20.34 0.92 -4.59
CA ILE A 4 -18.93 0.52 -4.36
C ILE A 4 -18.89 -0.90 -3.80
N LEU A 5 -19.78 -1.24 -2.86
CA LEU A 5 -19.85 -2.59 -2.30
C LEU A 5 -20.33 -3.62 -3.32
N GLU A 6 -21.29 -3.22 -4.17
CA GLU A 6 -21.77 -4.05 -5.27
C GLU A 6 -20.69 -4.28 -6.33
N GLU A 7 -19.90 -3.27 -6.68
CA GLU A 7 -18.77 -3.45 -7.60
C GLU A 7 -17.69 -4.34 -6.97
N MET A 8 -17.33 -4.09 -5.70
CA MET A 8 -16.35 -4.92 -4.97
C MET A 8 -16.76 -6.40 -4.90
N SER A 9 -18.06 -6.71 -4.77
CA SER A 9 -18.54 -8.10 -4.73
C SER A 9 -18.47 -8.82 -6.08
N LYS A 10 -18.33 -8.07 -7.18
CA LYS A 10 -18.20 -8.60 -8.54
C LYS A 10 -16.77 -8.62 -9.05
N THR A 11 -15.82 -8.01 -8.32
CA THR A 11 -14.41 -7.97 -8.74
C THR A 11 -13.63 -9.21 -8.29
N ASP A 12 -12.68 -9.63 -9.12
CA ASP A 12 -11.74 -10.72 -8.77
C ASP A 12 -10.57 -10.23 -7.90
N SER A 13 -10.23 -8.93 -7.99
CA SER A 13 -9.09 -8.33 -7.30
C SER A 13 -9.39 -6.90 -6.84
N VAL A 14 -8.83 -6.51 -5.69
CA VAL A 14 -8.91 -5.16 -5.13
C VAL A 14 -7.51 -4.65 -4.77
N ILE A 15 -7.23 -3.38 -5.07
CA ILE A 15 -5.99 -2.71 -4.67
C ILE A 15 -6.32 -1.59 -3.67
N TRP A 16 -5.81 -1.72 -2.45
CA TRP A 16 -5.85 -0.67 -1.44
C TRP A 16 -4.60 0.20 -1.56
N ALA A 17 -4.72 1.32 -2.27
CA ALA A 17 -3.63 2.26 -2.49
C ALA A 17 -3.74 3.47 -1.54
N THR A 18 -2.70 3.74 -0.75
CA THR A 18 -2.67 4.90 0.15
C THR A 18 -1.24 5.40 0.37
N PRO A 19 -0.98 6.72 0.42
CA PRO A 19 0.23 7.19 1.08
C PRO A 19 0.15 6.83 2.57
N LEU A 20 1.32 6.63 3.18
CA LEU A 20 1.45 6.34 4.60
C LEU A 20 1.41 7.65 5.39
N TYR A 21 0.29 7.93 6.06
CA TYR A 21 0.14 9.09 6.94
C TYR A 21 -0.04 8.62 8.37
N HIS A 22 0.72 9.21 9.29
CA HIS A 22 0.74 8.84 10.71
C HIS A 22 0.88 7.32 10.93
N TYR A 23 1.78 6.67 10.17
CA TYR A 23 2.05 5.23 10.25
C TYR A 23 0.86 4.31 9.92
N GLY A 24 -0.14 4.85 9.20
CA GLY A 24 -1.32 4.12 8.74
C GLY A 24 -1.84 4.60 7.39
N MET A 25 -3.06 4.20 7.05
CA MET A 25 -3.74 4.65 5.83
C MET A 25 -4.34 6.05 5.99
N THR A 26 -4.63 6.71 4.88
CA THR A 26 -5.37 7.97 4.88
C THR A 26 -6.77 7.80 5.47
N ALA A 27 -7.28 8.85 6.12
CA ALA A 27 -8.64 8.86 6.67
C ALA A 27 -9.71 8.58 5.60
N MET A 28 -9.50 9.05 4.36
CA MET A 28 -10.39 8.77 3.24
C MET A 28 -10.44 7.28 2.91
N LEU A 29 -9.29 6.61 2.83
CA LEU A 29 -9.26 5.18 2.56
C LEU A 29 -9.86 4.38 3.74
N LYS A 30 -9.58 4.78 4.98
CA LYS A 30 -10.17 4.15 6.17
C LYS A 30 -11.70 4.23 6.14
N ALA A 31 -12.25 5.37 5.74
CA ALA A 31 -13.69 5.55 5.61
C ALA A 31 -14.30 4.67 4.50
N VAL A 32 -13.57 4.37 3.42
CA VAL A 32 -14.03 3.40 2.41
C VAL A 32 -13.98 1.97 2.98
N MET A 33 -12.88 1.63 3.66
CA MET A 33 -12.71 0.32 4.29
C MET A 33 -13.78 0.03 5.36
N GLU A 34 -14.09 0.97 6.25
CA GLU A 34 -15.13 0.76 7.28
C GLU A 34 -16.52 0.50 6.70
N ARG A 35 -16.77 0.96 5.47
CA ARG A 35 -18.04 0.74 4.80
C ARG A 35 -18.17 -0.65 4.21
N THR A 36 -17.14 -1.50 4.26
CA THR A 36 -17.23 -2.92 3.89
C THR A 36 -17.81 -3.79 4.99
N LEU A 37 -18.07 -3.25 6.19
CA LEU A 37 -18.70 -3.99 7.29
C LEU A 37 -20.02 -4.68 6.93
N PRO A 38 -20.92 -4.13 6.08
CA PRO A 38 -22.12 -4.84 5.67
C PRO A 38 -21.86 -6.15 4.91
N SER A 39 -20.64 -6.37 4.39
CA SER A 39 -20.25 -7.60 3.71
C SER A 39 -19.99 -8.77 4.67
N VAL A 40 -19.94 -8.53 5.98
CA VAL A 40 -19.80 -9.58 7.00
C VAL A 40 -21.14 -9.87 7.69
N ASP A 41 -21.31 -11.10 8.14
CA ASP A 41 -22.42 -11.54 8.97
C ASP A 41 -22.20 -11.07 10.42
N PRO A 42 -23.21 -10.50 11.09
CA PRO A 42 -23.05 -9.91 12.42
C PRO A 42 -22.91 -10.95 13.54
N HIS A 43 -23.15 -12.24 13.28
CA HIS A 43 -22.91 -13.27 14.29
C HIS A 43 -21.41 -13.39 14.57
N ILE A 44 -21.09 -13.55 15.84
CA ILE A 44 -19.71 -13.78 16.29
C ILE A 44 -19.52 -15.29 16.37
N ILE A 45 -18.53 -15.80 15.63
CA ILE A 45 -18.18 -17.22 15.64
C ILE A 45 -16.76 -17.41 16.15
N LYS A 46 -16.46 -18.59 16.69
CA LYS A 46 -15.12 -18.95 17.14
C LYS A 46 -14.27 -19.38 15.95
N GLU A 47 -13.07 -18.81 15.82
CA GLU A 47 -12.09 -19.10 14.77
C GLU A 47 -10.74 -19.40 15.43
N GLY A 48 -10.42 -20.69 15.60
CA GLY A 48 -9.26 -21.12 16.37
C GLY A 48 -9.32 -20.63 17.82
N ASP A 49 -8.33 -19.83 18.23
CA ASP A 49 -8.26 -19.19 19.56
C ASP A 49 -8.85 -17.77 19.58
N THR A 50 -9.50 -17.34 18.49
CA THR A 50 -10.06 -16.00 18.31
C THR A 50 -11.55 -16.02 17.99
N TYR A 51 -12.14 -14.85 17.78
CA TYR A 51 -13.52 -14.68 17.35
C TYR A 51 -13.58 -13.75 16.14
N GLY A 52 -14.48 -14.05 15.21
CA GLY A 52 -14.62 -13.33 13.96
C GLY A 52 -16.08 -13.21 13.51
N HIS A 53 -16.26 -12.47 12.43
CA HIS A 53 -17.53 -12.35 11.70
C HIS A 53 -17.37 -13.08 10.37
N PRO A 54 -18.17 -14.13 10.09
CA PRO A 54 -18.06 -14.83 8.83
C PRO A 54 -18.50 -13.89 7.70
N MET A 55 -17.94 -14.08 6.51
CA MET A 55 -18.35 -13.30 5.34
C MET A 55 -19.74 -13.70 4.87
N ARG A 56 -20.49 -12.74 4.31
CA ARG A 56 -21.74 -13.02 3.63
C ARG A 56 -21.46 -13.54 2.21
N GLY A 57 -22.17 -14.58 1.79
CA GLY A 57 -22.10 -15.12 0.42
C GLY A 57 -21.01 -16.19 0.21
N GLU A 58 -20.97 -16.74 -1.00
CA GLU A 58 -20.15 -17.92 -1.33
C GLU A 58 -18.71 -17.58 -1.74
N ASN A 59 -18.41 -16.32 -2.10
CA ASN A 59 -17.09 -15.92 -2.59
C ASN A 59 -16.56 -14.69 -1.81
N PRO A 60 -15.87 -14.91 -0.68
CA PRO A 60 -15.83 -13.93 0.41
C PRO A 60 -14.83 -12.79 0.21
N TYR A 61 -13.76 -12.98 -0.56
CA TYR A 61 -12.72 -11.96 -0.70
C TYR A 61 -12.15 -11.89 -2.12
N PRO A 62 -12.16 -10.71 -2.76
CA PRO A 62 -11.32 -10.49 -3.93
C PRO A 62 -9.85 -10.60 -3.51
N ARG A 63 -8.99 -11.07 -4.43
CA ARG A 63 -7.55 -11.06 -4.19
C ARG A 63 -7.10 -9.64 -3.92
N THR A 64 -6.49 -9.42 -2.78
CA THR A 64 -6.20 -8.07 -2.29
C THR A 64 -4.71 -7.75 -2.40
N LEU A 65 -4.39 -6.58 -2.94
CA LEU A 65 -3.06 -6.00 -2.92
C LEU A 65 -3.07 -4.72 -2.07
N LEU A 66 -2.12 -4.60 -1.15
CA LEU A 66 -1.82 -3.34 -0.45
C LEU A 66 -0.71 -2.61 -1.21
N PHE A 67 -0.96 -1.36 -1.61
CA PHE A 67 0.06 -0.50 -2.22
C PHE A 67 0.23 0.79 -1.41
N SER A 68 1.44 1.07 -0.95
CA SER A 68 1.70 2.27 -0.16
C SER A 68 3.07 2.86 -0.39
N ASN A 69 3.20 4.18 -0.24
CA ASN A 69 4.47 4.89 -0.25
C ASN A 69 4.58 5.82 0.97
N CYS A 70 5.80 6.27 1.28
CA CYS A 70 6.03 7.23 2.35
C CYS A 70 7.22 8.15 2.04
N GLY A 71 7.34 9.22 2.83
CA GLY A 71 8.46 10.16 2.75
C GLY A 71 9.71 9.78 3.56
N PHE A 72 9.71 8.61 4.21
CA PHE A 72 10.84 8.11 4.99
C PHE A 72 11.67 7.12 4.18
N PRO A 73 12.98 6.95 4.47
CA PRO A 73 13.83 6.05 3.71
C PRO A 73 13.70 4.57 4.11
N GLU A 74 13.13 4.24 5.27
CA GLU A 74 13.03 2.86 5.77
C GLU A 74 11.65 2.20 5.56
N PHE A 75 11.64 0.86 5.52
CA PHE A 75 10.42 0.05 5.39
C PHE A 75 9.65 -0.15 6.71
N ASN A 76 10.30 -0.03 7.86
CA ASN A 76 9.66 -0.30 9.16
C ASN A 76 8.53 0.71 9.51
N HIS A 77 8.51 1.89 8.88
CA HIS A 77 7.43 2.86 9.06
C HIS A 77 6.05 2.30 8.64
N PHE A 78 6.01 1.27 7.80
CA PHE A 78 4.78 0.62 7.36
C PHE A 78 4.26 -0.47 8.31
N ASP A 79 4.98 -0.82 9.39
CA ASP A 79 4.66 -1.97 10.26
C ASP A 79 3.23 -1.90 10.83
N GLY A 80 2.78 -0.70 11.21
CA GLY A 80 1.42 -0.46 11.69
C GLY A 80 0.36 -0.76 10.63
N LEU A 81 0.57 -0.25 9.41
CA LEU A 81 -0.32 -0.47 8.27
C LEU A 81 -0.37 -1.95 7.88
N ILE A 82 0.79 -2.63 7.78
CA ILE A 82 0.85 -4.07 7.48
C ILE A 82 0.13 -4.88 8.56
N SER A 83 0.34 -4.54 9.83
CA SER A 83 -0.32 -5.22 10.95
C SER A 83 -1.84 -5.08 10.90
N GLN A 84 -2.35 -3.90 10.52
CA GLN A 84 -3.79 -3.71 10.31
C GLN A 84 -4.33 -4.67 9.23
N PHE A 85 -3.65 -4.76 8.09
CA PHE A 85 -4.06 -5.67 7.00
C PHE A 85 -3.96 -7.15 7.41
N LYS A 86 -2.91 -7.55 8.13
CA LYS A 86 -2.82 -8.90 8.70
C LYS A 86 -3.97 -9.22 9.67
N CYS A 87 -4.43 -8.23 10.43
CA CYS A 87 -5.61 -8.40 11.29
C CYS A 87 -6.91 -8.52 10.49
N LEU A 88 -7.07 -7.76 9.41
CA LEU A 88 -8.27 -7.80 8.55
C LEU A 88 -8.42 -9.12 7.81
N PHE A 89 -7.32 -9.72 7.38
CA PHE A 89 -7.30 -10.98 6.62
C PHE A 89 -6.84 -12.18 7.45
N ARG A 90 -6.92 -12.09 8.78
CA ARG A 90 -6.57 -13.20 9.68
C ARG A 90 -7.42 -14.43 9.35
N GLY A 91 -6.78 -15.60 9.24
CA GLY A 91 -7.48 -16.85 8.90
C GLY A 91 -7.87 -16.98 7.43
N ASN A 92 -7.54 -15.97 6.61
CA ASN A 92 -7.57 -16.02 5.15
C ASN A 92 -6.37 -15.24 4.60
N GLU A 93 -5.18 -15.69 4.95
CA GLU A 93 -3.93 -15.02 4.57
C GLU A 93 -3.75 -14.94 3.05
N ASP A 94 -4.34 -15.87 2.30
CA ASP A 94 -4.34 -15.88 0.84
C ASP A 94 -5.15 -14.72 0.23
N ALA A 95 -6.11 -14.14 0.97
CA ALA A 95 -6.86 -12.98 0.52
C ALA A 95 -5.99 -11.71 0.48
N LEU A 96 -5.06 -11.52 1.42
CA LEU A 96 -3.98 -10.51 1.28
C LEU A 96 -2.88 -11.09 0.39
N ALA A 97 -3.17 -11.13 -0.90
CA ALA A 97 -2.33 -11.80 -1.87
C ALA A 97 -0.95 -11.16 -1.99
N GLU A 98 -0.86 -9.82 -1.96
CA GLU A 98 0.37 -9.08 -2.24
C GLU A 98 0.49 -7.75 -1.47
N VAL A 99 1.73 -7.31 -1.24
CA VAL A 99 2.06 -6.04 -0.59
C VAL A 99 3.22 -5.36 -1.33
N ILE A 100 3.00 -4.14 -1.80
CA ILE A 100 4.02 -3.29 -2.41
C ILE A 100 4.17 -2.03 -1.56
N LEU A 101 5.38 -1.79 -1.04
CA LEU A 101 5.71 -0.64 -0.20
C LEU A 101 6.85 0.14 -0.82
N ARG A 102 6.79 1.47 -0.74
CA ARG A 102 7.83 2.34 -1.26
C ARG A 102 8.25 3.43 -0.27
N PRO A 103 9.34 3.19 0.47
CA PRO A 103 10.11 4.26 1.11
C PRO A 103 10.66 5.24 0.07
N ALA A 104 10.99 6.45 0.52
CA ALA A 104 11.49 7.55 -0.32
C ALA A 104 10.59 7.84 -1.54
N GLY A 105 9.28 7.65 -1.40
CA GLY A 105 8.29 7.82 -2.47
C GLY A 105 8.24 9.23 -3.04
N GLU A 106 8.73 10.22 -2.29
CA GLU A 106 8.93 11.60 -2.74
C GLU A 106 9.83 11.68 -3.99
N LEU A 107 10.79 10.78 -4.16
CA LEU A 107 11.65 10.74 -5.35
C LEU A 107 10.87 10.46 -6.64
N LEU A 108 9.75 9.72 -6.54
CA LEU A 108 8.93 9.34 -7.70
C LEU A 108 8.22 10.53 -8.36
N LYS A 109 8.08 11.67 -7.66
CA LYS A 109 7.42 12.88 -8.19
C LYS A 109 8.39 14.00 -8.55
N VAL A 110 9.69 13.82 -8.29
CA VAL A 110 10.69 14.86 -8.57
C VAL A 110 10.91 14.95 -10.08
N PRO A 111 10.63 16.11 -10.73
CA PRO A 111 10.69 16.26 -12.18
C PRO A 111 12.11 16.57 -12.67
N VAL A 112 13.08 15.74 -12.27
CA VAL A 112 14.49 15.84 -12.69
C VAL A 112 14.76 14.70 -13.69
N PRO A 113 14.98 14.99 -14.98
CA PRO A 113 15.12 13.95 -16.02
C PRO A 113 16.21 12.91 -15.70
N GLU A 114 17.33 13.34 -15.12
CA GLU A 114 18.44 12.47 -14.75
C GLU A 114 18.03 11.48 -13.66
N LEU A 115 17.29 11.96 -12.65
CA LEU A 115 16.74 11.10 -11.60
C LEU A 115 15.72 10.13 -12.18
N GLN A 116 14.79 10.61 -13.01
CA GLN A 116 13.76 9.77 -13.64
C GLN A 116 14.38 8.67 -14.52
N ALA A 117 15.44 8.98 -15.26
CA ALA A 117 16.21 8.00 -16.00
C ALA A 117 16.88 6.96 -15.08
N GLN A 118 17.40 7.38 -13.92
CA GLN A 118 18.00 6.48 -12.94
C GLN A 118 17.00 5.55 -12.26
N ILE A 119 15.75 6.00 -12.04
CA ILE A 119 14.70 5.20 -11.39
C ILE A 119 13.72 4.57 -12.38
N GLY A 120 13.95 4.67 -13.69
CA GLY A 120 13.08 4.13 -14.73
C GLY A 120 12.77 2.64 -14.56
N TRP A 121 13.77 1.86 -14.13
CA TRP A 121 13.64 0.44 -13.82
C TRP A 121 12.56 0.14 -12.77
N TYR A 122 12.29 1.07 -11.85
CA TYR A 122 11.28 0.88 -10.80
C TYR A 122 9.87 0.94 -11.39
N TYR A 123 9.61 1.82 -12.34
CA TYR A 123 8.33 1.90 -13.04
C TYR A 123 8.09 0.67 -13.91
N GLU A 124 9.12 0.19 -14.61
CA GLU A 124 9.05 -1.06 -15.38
C GLU A 124 8.72 -2.26 -14.47
N ALA A 125 9.35 -2.33 -13.30
CA ALA A 125 9.06 -3.36 -12.31
C ALA A 125 7.64 -3.25 -11.75
N LEU A 126 7.14 -2.04 -11.47
CA LEU A 126 5.76 -1.81 -11.02
C LEU A 126 4.74 -2.23 -12.08
N GLU A 127 4.99 -1.92 -13.35
CA GLU A 127 4.12 -2.30 -14.46
C GLU A 127 4.06 -3.82 -14.62
N ARG A 128 5.22 -4.49 -14.50
CA ARG A 128 5.30 -5.96 -14.47
C ARG A 128 4.57 -6.55 -13.27
N ALA A 129 4.72 -5.97 -12.08
CA ALA A 129 4.02 -6.39 -10.87
C ALA A 129 2.49 -6.31 -11.06
N GLY A 130 1.98 -5.22 -11.64
CA GLY A 130 0.56 -5.09 -11.95
C GLY A 130 0.06 -6.16 -12.90
N ARG A 131 0.81 -6.44 -13.98
CA ARG A 131 0.49 -7.53 -14.92
C ARG A 131 0.47 -8.90 -14.25
N GLU A 132 1.49 -9.23 -13.48
CA GLU A 132 1.59 -10.51 -12.76
C GLU A 132 0.45 -10.66 -11.76
N PHE A 133 0.15 -9.63 -10.97
CA PHE A 133 -0.93 -9.66 -9.99
C PHE A 133 -2.31 -9.90 -10.63
N VAL A 134 -2.64 -9.20 -11.71
CA VAL A 134 -3.97 -9.36 -12.35
C VAL A 134 -4.08 -10.72 -13.06
N SER A 135 -3.02 -11.19 -13.72
CA SER A 135 -3.07 -12.42 -14.53
C SER A 135 -2.86 -13.70 -13.72
N GLN A 136 -2.02 -13.67 -12.69
CA GLN A 136 -1.60 -14.84 -11.92
C GLN A 136 -2.07 -14.79 -10.45
N GLY A 137 -2.55 -13.64 -9.98
CA GLY A 137 -2.93 -13.43 -8.58
C GLY A 137 -1.75 -13.26 -7.62
N LYS A 138 -0.51 -13.30 -8.12
CA LYS A 138 0.74 -13.21 -7.36
C LYS A 138 1.80 -12.44 -8.13
N ILE A 139 2.75 -11.85 -7.42
CA ILE A 139 3.93 -11.18 -7.96
C ILE A 139 5.14 -12.08 -7.75
N SER A 140 5.96 -12.23 -8.78
CA SER A 140 7.15 -13.06 -8.71
C SER A 140 8.17 -12.54 -7.69
N PRO A 141 8.93 -13.43 -7.02
CA PRO A 141 9.96 -13.01 -6.07
C PRO A 141 10.99 -12.06 -6.69
N GLU A 142 11.35 -12.26 -7.95
CA GLU A 142 12.27 -11.40 -8.70
C GLU A 142 11.77 -9.95 -8.79
N VAL A 143 10.48 -9.75 -9.08
CA VAL A 143 9.86 -8.43 -9.16
C VAL A 143 9.79 -7.80 -7.78
N HIS A 144 9.43 -8.57 -6.74
CA HIS A 144 9.47 -8.11 -5.36
C HIS A 144 10.85 -7.61 -4.93
N GLU A 145 11.90 -8.39 -5.19
CA GLU A 145 13.27 -8.00 -4.86
C GLU A 145 13.72 -6.77 -5.66
N THR A 146 13.28 -6.64 -6.90
CA THR A 146 13.51 -5.42 -7.68
C THR A 146 12.82 -4.21 -7.06
N LEU A 147 11.53 -4.32 -6.73
CA LEU A 147 10.75 -3.24 -6.12
C LEU A 147 11.28 -2.80 -4.75
N LYS A 148 12.00 -3.65 -4.03
CA LYS A 148 12.61 -3.32 -2.73
C LYS A 148 13.93 -2.55 -2.84
N LYS A 149 14.62 -2.59 -3.98
CA LYS A 149 15.89 -1.88 -4.17
C LYS A 149 15.72 -0.39 -3.86
N ASP A 150 16.75 0.20 -3.28
CA ASP A 150 16.76 1.63 -2.98
C ASP A 150 16.77 2.44 -4.27
N LEU A 151 15.91 3.46 -4.34
CA LEU A 151 15.89 4.40 -5.47
C LEU A 151 17.15 5.28 -5.52
N MET A 152 17.76 5.47 -4.34
CA MET A 152 18.91 6.32 -4.10
C MET A 152 19.51 5.91 -2.74
N PRO A 153 20.83 6.09 -2.51
CA PRO A 153 21.41 5.92 -1.18
C PRO A 153 20.67 6.74 -0.11
N THR A 154 20.37 6.12 1.03
CA THR A 154 19.60 6.72 2.13
C THR A 154 20.21 8.05 2.61
N GLU A 155 21.53 8.10 2.77
CA GLU A 155 22.23 9.29 3.25
C GLU A 155 22.07 10.46 2.27
N LEU A 156 22.10 10.19 0.96
CA LEU A 156 21.88 11.19 -0.07
C LEU A 156 20.43 11.68 -0.07
N PHE A 157 19.47 10.77 0.04
CA PHE A 157 18.04 11.13 0.16
C PHE A 157 17.81 12.06 1.36
N VAL A 158 18.34 11.71 2.53
CA VAL A 158 18.19 12.52 3.76
C VAL A 158 18.84 13.89 3.62
N SER A 159 20.05 13.96 3.06
CA SER A 159 20.73 15.25 2.82
C SER A 159 19.90 16.15 1.90
N MET A 160 19.45 15.62 0.77
CA MET A 160 18.65 16.38 -0.21
C MET A 160 17.32 16.85 0.37
N ALA A 161 16.66 16.00 1.18
CA ALA A 161 15.41 16.36 1.85
C ALA A 161 15.62 17.50 2.85
N ASN A 162 16.64 17.42 3.70
CA ASN A 162 16.94 18.47 4.68
C ASN A 162 17.29 19.80 4.00
N GLU A 163 18.16 19.77 2.98
CA GLU A 163 18.50 20.97 2.21
C GLU A 163 17.27 21.62 1.53
N HIS A 164 16.33 20.80 1.05
CA HIS A 164 15.08 21.32 0.51
C HIS A 164 14.26 22.06 1.58
N TRP A 165 14.10 21.45 2.75
CA TRP A 165 13.36 22.05 3.85
C TRP A 165 14.05 23.29 4.42
N ASP A 166 15.37 23.30 4.53
CA ASP A 166 16.13 24.49 4.93
C ASP A 166 15.82 25.67 4.01
N ARG A 167 15.87 25.47 2.68
CA ARG A 167 15.50 26.51 1.70
C ARG A 167 14.04 26.94 1.81
N CYS A 168 13.11 26.02 2.04
CA CYS A 168 11.69 26.35 2.22
C CYS A 168 11.47 27.20 3.48
N LEU A 169 12.14 26.86 4.57
CA LEU A 169 12.03 27.56 5.86
C LEU A 169 12.73 28.94 5.84
N GLU A 170 13.81 29.10 5.08
CA GLU A 170 14.41 30.42 4.83
C GLU A 170 13.46 31.32 4.04
N ASN A 171 12.80 30.78 3.03
CA ASN A 171 11.87 31.54 2.18
C ASN A 171 10.53 31.87 2.87
N SER A 172 10.09 31.05 3.83
CA SER A 172 8.88 31.32 4.63
C SER A 172 9.11 32.33 5.76
N LYS A 173 10.36 32.66 6.08
CA LYS A 173 10.75 33.72 7.04
C LYS A 173 10.82 35.13 6.43
N ARG A 174 10.22 35.37 5.26
CA ARG A 174 10.02 36.75 4.77
C ARG A 174 8.92 37.43 5.62
N PRO A 175 9.11 38.71 6.00
CA PRO A 175 8.24 39.40 6.96
C PRO A 175 6.78 39.47 6.55
#